data_AF-K9X2B3-F1
#
_entry.id   AF-K9X2B3-F1
#
_cell.length_a   1.000
_cell.length_b   1.000
_cell.length_c   1.000
_cell.angle_alpha   90.00
_cell.angle_beta   90.00
_cell.angle_gamma   90.00
#
_symmetry.space_group_name_H-M   'P 1'
#
loop_
_entity.id
_entity.type
_entity.pdbx_description
1 polymer ?
#
loop_
_entity_poly.entity_id
_entity_poly.type
_entity_poly.pdbx_seq_one_letter_code
_entity_poly.pdbx_strand_id
1 'polypeptide(L)'
;MSNQTEHSNLNGDLTLSESSDLLLTVHTVSLSLTTQNNTLTECRLTFCITPEIYQRIDTQALFNLKPEIRSPFSAGAFDPSIDIQIEASLDPNLLSKLAEYATDANQAAAYLQKLSQEQPENPLLSTYSWYGLEVKQKQVIGETGYRTLWLYLQPSVINQEGISSEKIAQAMNDFTNEWTNSNSSETFAKDMAQTLEEMNHSFEELAENISEMAQTMISEVVEEVNNVLENLTEDIFETTDEVTTSETIFGVIVNFFKKSGWLFSQFAEEPVLYITYQGKNGRWNCCAKAREQQQQFVFYSVCPVTAPKSQRQAIAEFIAMANYDMIIGNFELDFRDGEIRYKTSIDVEGDRLSFACINNLVYANVNMMDKYLPGIMSVIAGDVLSTSAIKQIELIPDIPQSSDEKEQLSVVLPAKKHEELKLNPSWQTDIQKQEIKREKESHILSTLTPEEIAQFHQVSQMAAPYQRKKVLDITEKLKSAIISRIGELGEETFTRATTFFLEFKLEAKNFKLIQRYSGLAGRARLLSQRLNNWSEQHGELPVNSPEEIALVELDKLFWLIEQRLQELPAGKFEGRKEVELLIEIEDFREKLAFYERDVSKIAKNLETGLAST
;
A
#
# COMPACT_ATOMS: atom_id res chain seq x y z
N MET A 1 19.58 -22.64 -35.48
CA MET A 1 20.28 -21.48 -36.06
C MET A 1 21.59 -21.33 -35.31
N SER A 2 22.72 -21.13 -36.00
CA SER A 2 24.03 -21.03 -35.35
C SER A 2 24.29 -19.57 -35.02
N ASN A 3 24.30 -19.21 -33.74
CA ASN A 3 24.79 -17.91 -33.29
C ASN A 3 26.32 -17.95 -33.33
N GLN A 4 26.96 -16.90 -33.84
CA GLN A 4 28.40 -16.76 -33.82
C GLN A 4 28.76 -15.50 -33.02
N THR A 5 29.47 -15.70 -31.92
CA THR A 5 29.96 -14.62 -31.05
C THR A 5 31.46 -14.44 -31.26
N GLU A 6 31.87 -13.22 -31.54
CA GLU A 6 33.27 -12.83 -31.72
C GLU A 6 33.68 -11.88 -30.59
N HIS A 7 34.91 -12.02 -30.10
CA HIS A 7 35.44 -11.22 -29.00
C HIS A 7 36.67 -10.44 -29.45
N SER A 8 36.75 -9.17 -29.05
CA SER A 8 37.91 -8.30 -29.19
C SER A 8 38.37 -7.83 -27.82
N ASN A 9 39.68 -7.87 -27.56
CA ASN A 9 40.27 -7.30 -26.35
C ASN A 9 40.66 -5.85 -26.63
N LEU A 10 39.83 -4.92 -26.16
CA LEU A 10 40.13 -3.49 -26.16
C LEU A 10 40.86 -3.17 -24.85
N ASN A 11 42.16 -3.41 -24.75
CA ASN A 11 42.92 -2.88 -23.61
C ASN A 11 43.21 -1.38 -23.84
N GLY A 12 42.19 -0.53 -23.67
CA GLY A 12 42.32 0.91 -23.88
C GLY A 12 41.15 1.70 -23.30
N ASP A 13 41.33 3.01 -23.17
CA ASP A 13 40.32 3.88 -22.58
C ASP A 13 39.25 4.27 -23.62
N LEU A 14 37.99 4.24 -23.22
CA LEU A 14 36.85 4.68 -24.00
C LEU A 14 36.16 5.83 -23.27
N THR A 15 35.95 6.93 -23.96
CA THR A 15 35.20 8.08 -23.43
C THR A 15 33.75 8.02 -23.89
N LEU A 16 32.84 8.00 -22.92
CA LEU A 16 31.40 7.95 -23.08
C LEU A 16 30.80 9.29 -22.64
N SER A 17 29.66 9.69 -23.19
CA SER A 17 28.95 10.92 -22.83
C SER A 17 27.82 10.63 -21.84
N GLU A 18 27.83 11.33 -20.71
CA GLU A 18 26.75 11.31 -19.71
C GLU A 18 25.64 12.29 -20.12
N SER A 19 26.05 13.48 -20.54
CA SER A 19 25.21 14.56 -21.08
C SER A 19 26.08 15.43 -21.98
N SER A 20 25.49 16.43 -22.65
CA SER A 20 26.19 17.26 -23.65
C SER A 20 27.45 17.99 -23.16
N ASP A 21 27.72 18.02 -21.84
CA ASP A 21 28.87 18.69 -21.23
C ASP A 21 29.72 17.79 -20.30
N LEU A 22 29.32 16.51 -20.09
CA LEU A 22 29.97 15.60 -19.12
C LEU A 22 30.42 14.31 -19.80
N LEU A 23 31.72 14.02 -19.66
CA LEU A 23 32.37 12.85 -20.23
C LEU A 23 32.82 11.88 -19.13
N LEU A 24 32.66 10.59 -19.40
CA LEU A 24 33.03 9.47 -18.56
C LEU A 24 34.07 8.61 -19.28
N THR A 25 35.30 8.58 -18.78
CA THR A 25 36.34 7.69 -19.31
C THR A 25 36.33 6.37 -18.56
N VAL A 26 36.19 5.27 -19.29
CA VAL A 26 36.19 3.90 -18.76
C VAL A 26 37.36 3.12 -19.34
N HIS A 27 37.96 2.22 -18.55
CA HIS A 27 39.00 1.34 -19.06
C HIS A 27 38.34 0.11 -19.67
N THR A 28 38.29 0.05 -21.00
CA THR A 28 37.70 -1.09 -21.68
C THR A 28 38.53 -2.35 -21.45
N VAL A 29 37.86 -3.48 -21.39
CA VAL A 29 38.48 -4.80 -21.26
C VAL A 29 38.21 -5.61 -22.52
N SER A 30 36.94 -5.68 -22.95
CA SER A 30 36.56 -6.42 -24.14
C SER A 30 35.28 -5.88 -24.77
N LEU A 31 35.14 -6.14 -26.07
CA LEU A 31 33.91 -5.95 -26.82
C LEU A 31 33.55 -7.28 -27.50
N SER A 32 32.30 -7.70 -27.40
CA SER A 32 31.80 -8.89 -28.09
C SER A 32 30.63 -8.56 -28.99
N LEU A 33 30.64 -9.11 -30.21
CA LEU A 33 29.53 -9.02 -31.15
C LEU A 33 28.93 -10.40 -31.37
N THR A 34 27.61 -10.50 -31.29
CA THR A 34 26.86 -11.71 -31.66
C THR A 34 26.11 -11.46 -32.96
N THR A 35 26.27 -12.36 -33.93
CA THR A 35 25.54 -12.31 -35.21
C THR A 35 24.65 -13.54 -35.38
N GLN A 36 23.48 -13.31 -35.98
CA GLN A 36 22.52 -14.35 -36.35
C GLN A 36 22.10 -14.14 -37.81
N ASN A 37 22.26 -15.16 -38.66
CA ASN A 37 22.00 -15.07 -40.10
C ASN A 37 22.70 -13.88 -40.80
N ASN A 38 23.93 -13.57 -40.38
CA ASN A 38 24.75 -12.46 -40.91
C ASN A 38 24.19 -11.05 -40.57
N THR A 39 23.27 -10.96 -39.62
CA THR A 39 22.77 -9.71 -39.03
C THR A 39 23.31 -9.57 -37.62
N LEU A 40 23.80 -8.38 -37.26
CA LEU A 40 24.25 -8.08 -35.90
C LEU A 40 23.06 -8.05 -34.94
N THR A 41 23.06 -8.94 -33.95
CA THR A 41 21.97 -9.06 -32.98
C THR A 41 22.33 -8.53 -31.60
N GLU A 42 23.62 -8.48 -31.25
CA GLU A 42 24.04 -8.03 -29.92
C GLU A 42 25.46 -7.46 -29.95
N CYS A 43 25.70 -6.43 -29.14
CA CYS A 43 27.01 -5.85 -28.91
C CYS A 43 27.17 -5.64 -27.40
N ARG A 44 28.16 -6.29 -26.79
CA ARG A 44 28.45 -6.14 -25.35
C ARG A 44 29.81 -5.51 -25.14
N LEU A 45 29.87 -4.63 -24.16
CA LEU A 45 31.05 -3.92 -23.71
C LEU A 45 31.34 -4.34 -22.27
N THR A 46 32.55 -4.81 -22.00
CA THR A 46 33.04 -5.04 -20.64
C THR A 46 34.14 -4.03 -20.34
N PHE A 47 34.01 -3.31 -19.23
CA PHE A 47 34.95 -2.27 -18.83
C PHE A 47 35.15 -2.23 -17.31
N CYS A 48 36.26 -1.66 -16.86
CA CYS A 48 36.62 -1.44 -15.47
C CYS A 48 36.58 0.05 -15.12
N ILE A 49 36.15 0.34 -13.89
CA ILE A 49 36.06 1.68 -13.33
C ILE A 49 36.49 1.67 -11.85
N THR A 50 36.92 2.83 -11.35
CA THR A 50 37.20 2.98 -9.93
C THR A 50 35.91 3.10 -9.12
N PRO A 51 35.92 2.76 -7.81
CA PRO A 51 34.76 2.94 -6.95
C PRO A 51 34.21 4.37 -6.89
N GLU A 52 35.03 5.41 -7.07
CA GLU A 52 34.56 6.80 -7.13
C GLU A 52 33.73 7.08 -8.39
N ILE A 53 34.14 6.53 -9.53
CA ILE A 53 33.37 6.62 -10.77
C ILE A 53 32.07 5.82 -10.64
N TYR A 54 32.15 4.64 -10.04
CA TYR A 54 30.97 3.81 -9.82
C TYR A 54 29.92 4.51 -8.95
N GLN A 55 30.31 5.25 -7.91
CA GLN A 55 29.36 6.03 -7.10
C GLN A 55 28.57 7.04 -7.94
N ARG A 56 29.18 7.64 -8.97
CA ARG A 56 28.49 8.53 -9.91
C ARG A 56 27.51 7.77 -10.80
N ILE A 57 27.94 6.62 -11.35
CA ILE A 57 27.08 5.74 -12.15
C ILE A 57 25.86 5.30 -11.35
N ASP A 58 26.07 4.91 -10.10
CA ASP A 58 25.03 4.48 -9.17
C ASP A 58 24.03 5.60 -8.88
N THR A 59 24.52 6.79 -8.50
CA THR A 59 23.67 7.94 -8.16
C THR A 59 22.84 8.45 -9.33
N GLN A 60 23.38 8.37 -10.56
CA GLN A 60 22.72 8.90 -11.77
C GLN A 60 22.07 7.80 -12.63
N ALA A 61 22.09 6.55 -12.17
CA ALA A 61 21.60 5.38 -12.91
C ALA A 61 22.15 5.30 -14.36
N LEU A 62 23.42 5.67 -14.57
CA LEU A 62 24.08 5.58 -15.88
C LEU A 62 24.13 4.11 -16.35
N PHE A 63 24.19 3.87 -17.65
CA PHE A 63 24.07 2.52 -18.24
C PHE A 63 22.74 1.83 -17.92
N ASN A 64 21.69 2.62 -17.65
CA ASN A 64 20.38 2.11 -17.22
C ASN A 64 20.48 1.17 -16.00
N LEU A 65 21.48 1.39 -15.13
CA LEU A 65 21.68 0.65 -13.89
C LEU A 65 20.80 1.25 -12.80
N LYS A 66 19.47 1.20 -12.94
CA LYS A 66 18.59 1.69 -11.87
C LYS A 66 18.62 0.71 -10.66
N PRO A 67 18.60 1.18 -9.40
CA PRO A 67 18.66 0.31 -8.20
C PRO A 67 17.59 -0.78 -8.14
N GLU A 68 16.40 -0.48 -8.65
CA GLU A 68 15.18 -1.28 -8.56
C GLU A 68 15.31 -2.59 -9.34
N ILE A 69 16.07 -2.59 -10.43
CA ILE A 69 16.22 -3.76 -11.31
C ILE A 69 17.50 -4.57 -11.03
N ARG A 70 18.08 -4.44 -9.82
CA ARG A 70 19.32 -5.12 -9.42
C ARG A 70 19.04 -6.31 -8.52
N SER A 71 19.68 -7.44 -8.83
CA SER A 71 19.70 -8.64 -8.02
C SER A 71 21.13 -8.91 -7.54
N PRO A 72 21.46 -8.68 -6.25
CA PRO A 72 22.76 -9.03 -5.72
C PRO A 72 22.95 -10.54 -5.84
N PHE A 73 24.16 -11.01 -6.14
CA PHE A 73 24.49 -12.44 -5.98
C PHE A 73 25.43 -12.67 -4.79
N SER A 74 25.71 -11.62 -4.03
CA SER A 74 26.59 -11.59 -2.87
C SER A 74 26.29 -10.37 -1.99
N ALA A 75 26.30 -10.52 -0.68
CA ALA A 75 26.04 -9.42 0.28
C ALA A 75 27.30 -8.57 0.60
N GLY A 76 28.38 -8.69 -0.16
CA GLY A 76 29.66 -8.02 0.12
C GLY A 76 29.69 -6.56 -0.37
N ALA A 77 30.22 -5.65 0.43
CA ALA A 77 30.49 -4.28 -0.03
C ALA A 77 31.67 -4.26 -1.02
N PHE A 78 31.66 -3.32 -1.96
CA PHE A 78 32.80 -3.08 -2.84
C PHE A 78 34.00 -2.52 -2.05
N ASP A 79 35.19 -3.07 -2.30
CA ASP A 79 36.46 -2.58 -1.76
C ASP A 79 36.86 -1.28 -2.48
N PRO A 80 37.13 -0.17 -1.75
CA PRO A 80 37.54 1.10 -2.35
C PRO A 80 38.85 1.06 -3.15
N SER A 81 39.68 0.03 -2.98
CA SER A 81 41.00 -0.09 -3.59
C SER A 81 41.05 -0.99 -4.84
N ILE A 82 39.94 -1.62 -5.21
CA ILE A 82 39.85 -2.55 -6.33
C ILE A 82 38.87 -2.01 -7.37
N ASP A 83 39.24 -2.07 -8.65
CA ASP A 83 38.34 -1.65 -9.73
C ASP A 83 37.11 -2.56 -9.84
N ILE A 84 35.99 -1.96 -10.20
CA ILE A 84 34.70 -2.63 -10.44
C ILE A 84 34.56 -2.88 -11.93
N GLN A 85 34.20 -4.10 -12.31
CA GLN A 85 33.93 -4.49 -13.68
C GLN A 85 32.43 -4.39 -13.96
N ILE A 86 32.08 -3.75 -15.09
CA ILE A 86 30.71 -3.67 -15.60
C ILE A 86 30.66 -4.30 -16.98
N GLU A 87 29.67 -5.16 -17.21
CA GLU A 87 29.27 -5.66 -18.53
C GLU A 87 27.98 -4.97 -18.94
N ALA A 88 27.93 -4.37 -20.13
CA ALA A 88 26.76 -3.67 -20.66
C ALA A 88 26.48 -4.05 -22.12
N SER A 89 25.21 -4.09 -22.51
CA SER A 89 24.77 -4.33 -23.90
C SER A 89 24.31 -3.04 -24.56
N LEU A 90 24.69 -2.82 -25.81
CA LEU A 90 24.22 -1.68 -26.61
C LEU A 90 22.73 -1.81 -26.90
N ASP A 91 22.03 -0.68 -26.98
CA ASP A 91 20.64 -0.61 -27.41
C ASP A 91 20.45 -1.24 -28.81
N PRO A 92 19.50 -2.17 -28.99
CA PRO A 92 19.31 -2.85 -30.25
C PRO A 92 18.98 -1.92 -31.42
N ASN A 93 18.34 -0.77 -31.16
CA ASN A 93 18.03 0.22 -32.19
C ASN A 93 19.29 0.89 -32.78
N LEU A 94 20.41 0.81 -32.08
CA LEU A 94 21.70 1.36 -32.51
C LEU A 94 22.63 0.31 -33.13
N LEU A 95 22.29 -0.97 -33.05
CA LEU A 95 23.08 -2.05 -33.66
C LEU A 95 23.16 -1.90 -35.18
N SER A 96 22.07 -1.47 -35.83
CA SER A 96 22.04 -1.21 -37.27
C SER A 96 23.05 -0.13 -37.67
N LYS A 97 23.15 0.95 -36.89
CA LYS A 97 24.12 2.03 -37.09
C LYS A 97 25.56 1.55 -36.87
N LEU A 98 25.79 0.68 -35.89
CA LEU A 98 27.12 0.10 -35.68
C LEU A 98 27.52 -0.83 -36.84
N ALA A 99 26.58 -1.62 -37.34
CA ALA A 99 26.78 -2.55 -38.44
C ALA A 99 27.13 -1.88 -39.78
N GLU A 100 26.80 -0.59 -39.97
CA GLU A 100 27.23 0.19 -41.13
C GLU A 100 28.76 0.39 -41.20
N TYR A 101 29.44 0.37 -40.05
CA TYR A 101 30.86 0.69 -39.93
C TYR A 101 31.72 -0.48 -39.46
N ALA A 102 31.12 -1.54 -38.93
CA ALA A 102 31.82 -2.70 -38.41
C ALA A 102 31.09 -4.01 -38.68
N THR A 103 31.79 -4.97 -39.28
CA THR A 103 31.30 -6.33 -39.50
C THR A 103 31.86 -7.35 -38.50
N ASP A 104 32.90 -6.99 -37.75
CA ASP A 104 33.56 -7.84 -36.75
C ASP A 104 33.87 -7.05 -35.47
N ALA A 105 34.15 -7.77 -34.38
CA ALA A 105 34.35 -7.17 -33.06
C ALA A 105 35.55 -6.22 -33.00
N ASN A 106 36.61 -6.45 -33.80
CA ASN A 106 37.79 -5.59 -33.83
C ASN A 106 37.53 -4.28 -34.58
N GLN A 107 36.74 -4.33 -35.65
CA GLN A 107 36.30 -3.14 -36.38
C GLN A 107 35.37 -2.29 -35.52
N ALA A 108 34.43 -2.90 -34.80
CA ALA A 108 33.52 -2.18 -33.91
C ALA A 108 34.28 -1.52 -32.78
N ALA A 109 35.24 -2.24 -32.20
CA ALA A 109 36.18 -1.74 -31.21
C ALA A 109 36.95 -0.50 -31.69
N ALA A 110 37.60 -0.59 -32.85
CA ALA A 110 38.35 0.52 -33.43
C ALA A 110 37.46 1.71 -33.78
N TYR A 111 36.23 1.44 -34.25
CA TYR A 111 35.27 2.48 -34.60
C TYR A 111 34.78 3.24 -33.36
N LEU A 112 34.42 2.55 -32.28
CA LEU A 112 34.02 3.18 -31.01
C LEU A 112 35.16 4.01 -30.40
N GLN A 113 36.40 3.49 -30.44
CA GLN A 113 37.57 4.26 -29.99
C GLN A 113 37.78 5.53 -30.83
N LYS A 114 37.68 5.42 -32.15
CA LYS A 114 37.77 6.58 -33.05
C LYS A 114 36.68 7.61 -32.76
N LEU A 115 35.43 7.16 -32.61
CA LEU A 115 34.31 8.04 -32.24
C LEU A 115 34.57 8.74 -30.91
N SER A 116 35.15 8.06 -29.92
CA SER A 116 35.41 8.67 -28.61
C SER A 116 36.39 9.84 -28.67
N GLN A 117 37.27 9.87 -29.68
CA GLN A 117 38.25 10.93 -29.90
C GLN A 117 37.72 12.04 -30.81
N GLU A 118 36.93 11.69 -31.84
CA GLU A 118 36.49 12.63 -32.87
C GLU A 118 35.10 13.24 -32.61
N GLN A 119 34.17 12.45 -32.04
CA GLN A 119 32.75 12.80 -31.86
C GLN A 119 32.18 12.15 -30.57
N PRO A 120 32.56 12.63 -29.37
CA PRO A 120 32.12 12.05 -28.10
C PRO A 120 30.60 12.14 -27.85
N GLU A 121 29.92 13.06 -28.54
CA GLU A 121 28.45 13.25 -28.52
C GLU A 121 27.69 12.22 -29.37
N ASN A 122 28.37 11.25 -29.98
CA ASN A 122 27.70 10.24 -30.81
C ASN A 122 26.78 9.37 -29.93
N PRO A 123 25.54 9.06 -30.36
CA PRO A 123 24.63 8.20 -29.60
C PRO A 123 25.22 6.85 -29.19
N LEU A 124 26.13 6.26 -29.98
CA LEU A 124 26.82 5.00 -29.62
C LEU A 124 27.69 5.11 -28.37
N LEU A 125 28.09 6.32 -28.00
CA LEU A 125 28.91 6.63 -26.83
C LEU A 125 28.11 7.20 -25.66
N SER A 126 26.81 7.41 -25.82
CA SER A 126 25.94 7.86 -24.73
C SER A 126 25.82 6.76 -23.68
N THR A 127 26.03 7.07 -22.40
CA THR A 127 25.85 6.12 -21.31
C THR A 127 24.42 5.59 -21.21
N TYR A 128 23.42 6.32 -21.71
CA TYR A 128 22.02 5.87 -21.74
C TYR A 128 21.70 4.93 -22.89
N SER A 129 22.61 4.79 -23.86
CA SER A 129 22.47 3.86 -24.98
C SER A 129 22.94 2.44 -24.65
N TRP A 130 23.37 2.20 -23.41
CA TRP A 130 23.87 0.91 -22.95
C TRP A 130 23.05 0.42 -21.75
N TYR A 131 22.74 -0.87 -21.72
CA TYR A 131 22.04 -1.55 -20.63
C TYR A 131 23.04 -2.40 -19.84
N GLY A 132 23.35 -2.00 -18.61
CA GLY A 132 24.27 -2.71 -17.73
C GLY A 132 23.66 -4.04 -17.29
N LEU A 133 24.32 -5.15 -17.61
CA LEU A 133 23.88 -6.52 -17.38
C LEU A 133 24.40 -7.08 -16.04
N GLU A 134 25.68 -6.91 -15.78
CA GLU A 134 26.35 -7.44 -14.60
C GLU A 134 27.39 -6.44 -14.09
N VAL A 135 27.44 -6.26 -12.77
CA VAL A 135 28.44 -5.46 -12.07
C VAL A 135 29.11 -6.33 -11.04
N LYS A 136 30.43 -6.48 -11.12
CA LYS A 136 31.19 -7.35 -10.22
C LYS A 136 32.56 -6.81 -9.88
N GLN A 137 33.05 -7.18 -8.70
CA GLN A 137 34.37 -6.88 -8.21
C GLN A 137 35.00 -8.18 -7.69
N LYS A 138 36.13 -8.57 -8.26
CA LYS A 138 36.90 -9.74 -7.81
C LYS A 138 37.73 -9.35 -6.60
N GLN A 139 37.37 -9.87 -5.43
CA GLN A 139 38.08 -9.63 -4.18
C GLN A 139 38.95 -10.84 -3.81
N VAL A 140 39.76 -10.69 -2.75
CA VAL A 140 40.59 -11.79 -2.22
C VAL A 140 39.73 -12.95 -1.72
N ILE A 141 38.53 -12.65 -1.21
CA ILE A 141 37.56 -13.61 -0.66
C ILE A 141 36.34 -13.68 -1.60
N GLY A 142 36.55 -14.19 -2.81
CA GLY A 142 35.48 -14.41 -3.79
C GLY A 142 35.14 -13.19 -4.65
N GLU A 143 33.96 -13.23 -5.28
CA GLU A 143 33.44 -12.15 -6.11
C GLU A 143 32.26 -11.49 -5.40
N THR A 144 32.19 -10.16 -5.45
CA THR A 144 31.00 -9.42 -5.01
C THR A 144 30.37 -8.64 -6.15
N GLY A 145 29.04 -8.52 -6.18
CA GLY A 145 28.33 -7.81 -7.22
C GLY A 145 26.84 -8.11 -7.31
N TYR A 146 26.26 -7.66 -8.42
CA TYR A 146 24.85 -7.86 -8.76
C TYR A 146 24.67 -8.01 -10.27
N ARG A 147 23.56 -8.64 -10.65
CA ARG A 147 23.04 -8.69 -12.01
C ARG A 147 21.84 -7.78 -12.13
N THR A 148 21.47 -7.45 -13.35
CA THR A 148 20.24 -6.71 -13.61
C THR A 148 19.24 -7.56 -14.37
N LEU A 149 17.99 -7.12 -14.34
CA LEU A 149 16.93 -7.64 -15.18
C LEU A 149 17.35 -7.78 -16.66
N TRP A 150 18.16 -6.83 -17.15
CA TRP A 150 18.60 -6.79 -18.55
C TRP A 150 19.37 -8.04 -18.97
N LEU A 151 20.07 -8.70 -18.03
CA LEU A 151 20.78 -9.94 -18.31
C LEU A 151 19.82 -11.08 -18.71
N TYR A 152 18.64 -11.13 -18.09
CA TYR A 152 17.63 -12.16 -18.32
C TYR A 152 16.77 -11.82 -19.53
N LEU A 153 16.34 -10.56 -19.64
CA LEU A 153 15.50 -10.11 -20.76
C LEU A 153 16.25 -10.12 -22.09
N GLN A 154 17.56 -9.83 -22.06
CA GLN A 154 18.41 -9.64 -23.24
C GLN A 154 17.82 -8.62 -24.23
N PRO A 155 18.24 -7.34 -24.19
CA PRO A 155 17.69 -6.29 -25.05
C PRO A 155 17.61 -6.67 -26.54
N SER A 156 18.58 -7.45 -27.02
CA SER A 156 18.64 -7.99 -28.38
C SER A 156 17.42 -8.83 -28.81
N VAL A 157 16.74 -9.46 -27.84
CA VAL A 157 15.55 -10.29 -28.05
C VAL A 157 14.29 -9.42 -28.09
N ILE A 158 14.27 -8.29 -27.36
CA ILE A 158 13.10 -7.39 -27.19
C ILE A 158 12.64 -6.71 -28.50
N ASN A 159 13.54 -6.50 -29.45
CA ASN A 159 13.23 -5.82 -30.72
C ASN A 159 13.04 -6.76 -31.91
N GLN A 160 13.07 -8.08 -31.72
CA GLN A 160 12.80 -9.03 -32.81
C GLN A 160 11.28 -9.24 -32.97
N GLU A 161 10.76 -9.08 -34.20
CA GLU A 161 9.37 -9.43 -34.52
C GLU A 161 9.09 -10.89 -34.12
N GLY A 162 8.32 -11.09 -33.05
CA GLY A 162 7.87 -12.42 -32.62
C GLY A 162 8.45 -12.95 -31.32
N ILE A 163 8.65 -12.10 -30.32
CA ILE A 163 8.88 -12.60 -28.96
C ILE A 163 7.64 -13.35 -28.49
N SER A 164 7.83 -14.58 -28.02
CA SER A 164 6.80 -15.26 -27.23
C SER A 164 6.79 -14.62 -25.85
N SER A 165 5.62 -14.16 -25.40
CA SER A 165 5.36 -13.72 -24.02
C SER A 165 6.00 -14.64 -22.98
N GLU A 166 5.99 -15.95 -23.25
CA GLU A 166 6.68 -16.99 -22.46
C GLU A 166 8.17 -16.70 -22.18
N LYS A 167 8.93 -16.14 -23.12
CA LYS A 167 10.36 -15.85 -22.88
C LYS A 167 10.59 -14.65 -21.98
N ILE A 168 9.75 -13.62 -22.10
CA ILE A 168 9.80 -12.45 -21.22
C ILE A 168 9.35 -12.90 -19.82
N ALA A 169 8.24 -13.63 -19.72
CA ALA A 169 7.76 -14.19 -18.45
C ALA A 169 8.82 -15.08 -17.78
N GLN A 170 9.49 -15.95 -18.54
CA GLN A 170 10.57 -16.77 -18.02
C GLN A 170 11.75 -15.94 -17.51
N ALA A 171 12.19 -14.93 -18.27
CA ALA A 171 13.28 -14.05 -17.86
C ALA A 171 12.95 -13.26 -16.58
N MET A 172 11.71 -12.80 -16.45
CA MET A 172 11.22 -12.10 -15.26
C MET A 172 11.16 -13.06 -14.06
N ASN A 173 10.65 -14.28 -14.25
CA ASN A 173 10.64 -15.32 -13.22
C ASN A 173 12.06 -15.69 -12.76
N ASP A 174 13.00 -15.85 -13.70
CA ASP A 174 14.38 -16.17 -13.38
C ASP A 174 15.05 -15.05 -12.58
N PHE A 175 14.81 -13.79 -12.96
CA PHE A 175 15.28 -12.62 -12.22
C PHE A 175 14.71 -12.58 -10.79
N THR A 176 13.38 -12.74 -10.64
CA THR A 176 12.70 -12.73 -9.34
C THR A 176 13.19 -13.87 -8.44
N ASN A 177 13.40 -15.06 -9.01
CA ASN A 177 13.95 -16.20 -8.29
C ASN A 177 15.38 -15.94 -7.79
N GLU A 178 16.25 -15.32 -8.59
CA GLU A 178 17.60 -14.98 -8.13
C GLU A 178 17.57 -13.87 -7.07
N TRP A 179 16.73 -12.85 -7.27
CA TRP A 179 16.57 -11.75 -6.34
C TRP A 179 16.08 -12.20 -4.96
N THR A 180 15.07 -13.07 -4.92
CA THR A 180 14.52 -13.65 -3.67
C THR A 180 15.55 -14.51 -2.94
N ASN A 181 16.27 -15.38 -3.66
CA ASN A 181 17.27 -16.26 -3.05
C ASN A 181 18.44 -15.47 -2.43
N SER A 182 18.89 -14.40 -3.10
CA SER A 182 20.03 -13.61 -2.65
C SER A 182 19.72 -12.62 -1.52
N ASN A 183 18.45 -12.25 -1.34
CA ASN A 183 18.01 -11.27 -0.33
C ASN A 183 17.37 -11.91 0.91
N SER A 184 17.58 -13.21 1.13
CA SER A 184 16.99 -14.05 2.19
C SER A 184 17.47 -13.77 3.63
N SER A 185 17.83 -12.52 3.97
CA SER A 185 18.15 -12.11 5.34
C SER A 185 16.91 -11.54 6.07
N GLU A 186 16.77 -11.88 7.37
CA GLU A 186 15.62 -11.59 8.26
C GLU A 186 15.22 -10.10 8.36
N THR A 187 16.04 -9.16 7.88
CA THR A 187 15.84 -7.71 8.02
C THR A 187 15.00 -7.04 6.92
N PHE A 188 14.59 -7.74 5.86
CA PHE A 188 14.18 -7.09 4.60
C PHE A 188 12.72 -7.27 4.14
N ALA A 189 11.80 -7.81 4.94
CA ALA A 189 10.41 -8.03 4.49
C ALA A 189 9.66 -6.74 4.09
N LYS A 190 9.96 -5.61 4.76
CA LYS A 190 9.32 -4.30 4.48
C LYS A 190 9.97 -3.56 3.31
N ASP A 191 11.28 -3.71 3.17
CA ASP A 191 12.04 -3.16 2.04
C ASP A 191 11.72 -3.93 0.76
N MET A 192 11.45 -5.24 0.87
CA MET A 192 11.05 -6.09 -0.24
C MET A 192 9.73 -5.63 -0.89
N ALA A 193 8.67 -5.35 -0.14
CA ALA A 193 7.41 -4.88 -0.74
C ALA A 193 7.58 -3.55 -1.50
N GLN A 194 8.36 -2.61 -0.96
CA GLN A 194 8.66 -1.34 -1.61
C GLN A 194 9.53 -1.54 -2.85
N THR A 195 10.59 -2.35 -2.77
CA THR A 195 11.45 -2.67 -3.91
C THR A 195 10.67 -3.41 -5.01
N LEU A 196 9.71 -4.25 -4.64
CA LEU A 196 8.82 -4.94 -5.57
C LEU A 196 7.84 -3.99 -6.27
N GLU A 197 7.31 -2.99 -5.57
CA GLU A 197 6.48 -1.93 -6.17
C GLU A 197 7.30 -1.05 -7.13
N GLU A 198 8.53 -0.70 -6.75
CA GLU A 198 9.47 0.06 -7.57
C GLU A 198 9.94 -0.73 -8.82
N MET A 199 10.13 -2.06 -8.70
CA MET A 199 10.32 -2.96 -9.83
C MET A 199 9.12 -2.96 -10.76
N ASN A 200 7.91 -3.03 -10.21
CA ASN A 200 6.67 -3.05 -11.00
C ASN A 200 6.51 -1.76 -11.82
N HIS A 201 6.72 -0.61 -11.20
CA HIS A 201 6.74 0.68 -11.89
C HIS A 201 7.80 0.71 -13.01
N SER A 202 8.97 0.13 -12.76
CA SER A 202 10.02 0.04 -13.77
C SER A 202 9.62 -0.84 -14.94
N PHE A 203 8.89 -1.94 -14.70
CA PHE A 203 8.35 -2.79 -15.76
C PHE A 203 7.24 -2.09 -16.56
N GLU A 204 6.36 -1.35 -15.91
CA GLU A 204 5.32 -0.54 -16.57
C GLU A 204 5.96 0.54 -17.48
N GLU A 205 7.00 1.24 -16.98
CA GLU A 205 7.75 2.23 -17.77
C GLU A 205 8.43 1.60 -19.00
N LEU A 206 8.94 0.36 -18.87
CA LEU A 206 9.47 -0.39 -20.00
C LEU A 206 8.38 -0.76 -21.00
N ALA A 207 7.21 -1.18 -20.52
CA ALA A 207 6.06 -1.51 -21.36
C ALA A 207 5.62 -0.31 -22.20
N GLU A 208 5.60 0.89 -21.63
CA GLU A 208 5.18 2.11 -22.36
C GLU A 208 6.14 2.50 -23.50
N ASN A 209 7.43 2.18 -23.39
CA ASN A 209 8.48 2.65 -24.31
C ASN A 209 8.78 1.74 -25.51
N ILE A 210 8.03 0.65 -25.67
CA ILE A 210 8.16 -0.35 -26.73
C ILE A 210 6.95 -0.32 -27.66
N SER A 211 7.08 -0.93 -28.85
CA SER A 211 6.06 -0.91 -29.92
C SER A 211 4.65 -1.32 -29.42
N GLU A 212 3.59 -0.75 -29.99
CA GLU A 212 2.17 -0.97 -29.63
C GLU A 212 1.76 -2.47 -29.57
N MET A 213 2.37 -3.31 -30.43
CA MET A 213 2.17 -4.76 -30.42
C MET A 213 2.88 -5.45 -29.25
N ALA A 214 4.05 -4.94 -28.84
CA ALA A 214 4.81 -5.42 -27.69
C ALA A 214 4.21 -4.92 -26.36
N GLN A 215 3.64 -3.71 -26.34
CA GLN A 215 2.90 -3.15 -25.19
C GLN A 215 1.79 -4.07 -24.69
N THR A 216 1.00 -4.63 -25.61
CA THR A 216 -0.12 -5.51 -25.25
C THR A 216 0.39 -6.82 -24.65
N MET A 217 1.41 -7.43 -25.27
CA MET A 217 2.01 -8.67 -24.76
C MET A 217 2.74 -8.47 -23.44
N ILE A 218 3.38 -7.31 -23.24
CA ILE A 218 4.13 -7.03 -22.01
C ILE A 218 3.19 -6.60 -20.89
N SER A 219 2.05 -6.00 -21.18
CA SER A 219 1.01 -5.80 -20.16
C SER A 219 0.48 -7.14 -19.62
N GLU A 220 0.25 -8.13 -20.49
CA GLU A 220 -0.15 -9.48 -20.09
C GLU A 220 0.95 -10.19 -19.26
N VAL A 221 2.22 -10.02 -19.62
CA VAL A 221 3.35 -10.58 -18.86
C VAL A 221 3.57 -9.83 -17.54
N VAL A 222 3.40 -8.51 -17.49
CA VAL A 222 3.42 -7.72 -16.26
C VAL A 222 2.29 -8.16 -15.34
N GLU A 223 1.11 -8.48 -15.87
CA GLU A 223 0.01 -9.04 -15.10
C GLU A 223 0.34 -10.45 -14.57
N GLU A 224 0.99 -11.30 -15.36
CA GLU A 224 1.44 -12.63 -14.92
C GLU A 224 2.55 -12.55 -13.85
N VAL A 225 3.52 -11.65 -14.02
CA VAL A 225 4.56 -11.37 -13.01
C VAL A 225 3.93 -10.75 -11.77
N ASN A 226 2.95 -9.85 -11.91
CA ASN A 226 2.19 -9.32 -10.78
C ASN A 226 1.45 -10.43 -10.04
N ASN A 227 0.89 -11.40 -10.73
CA ASN A 227 0.27 -12.56 -10.09
C ASN A 227 1.31 -13.44 -9.37
N VAL A 228 2.49 -13.69 -9.97
CA VAL A 228 3.59 -14.42 -9.30
C VAL A 228 4.12 -13.64 -8.10
N LEU A 229 4.18 -12.32 -8.20
CA LEU A 229 4.65 -11.43 -7.16
C LEU A 229 3.64 -11.28 -6.03
N GLU A 230 2.35 -11.15 -6.36
CA GLU A 230 1.22 -11.17 -5.43
C GLU A 230 1.20 -12.51 -4.69
N ASN A 231 1.34 -13.64 -5.40
CA ASN A 231 1.45 -14.97 -4.80
C ASN A 231 2.69 -15.12 -3.91
N LEU A 232 3.84 -14.55 -4.29
CA LEU A 232 5.04 -14.54 -3.45
C LEU A 232 4.84 -13.67 -2.21
N THR A 233 4.18 -12.51 -2.32
CA THR A 233 3.76 -11.74 -1.14
C THR A 233 2.80 -12.57 -0.29
N GLU A 234 1.81 -13.26 -0.86
CA GLU A 234 0.91 -14.14 -0.12
C GLU A 234 1.68 -15.28 0.58
N ASP A 235 2.62 -15.94 -0.09
CA ASP A 235 3.50 -16.98 0.49
C ASP A 235 4.43 -16.42 1.58
N ILE A 236 4.94 -15.19 1.43
CA ILE A 236 5.72 -14.50 2.47
C ILE A 236 4.83 -14.12 3.66
N PHE A 237 3.58 -13.70 3.41
CA PHE A 237 2.59 -13.38 4.44
C PHE A 237 2.03 -14.63 5.12
N GLU A 238 2.02 -15.80 4.45
CA GLU A 238 1.67 -17.09 5.06
C GLU A 238 2.86 -17.73 5.81
N THR A 239 4.10 -17.59 5.32
CA THR A 239 5.30 -18.12 6.00
C THR A 239 5.80 -17.25 7.16
N THR A 240 5.35 -15.99 7.27
CA THR A 240 5.65 -15.10 8.40
C THR A 240 4.82 -15.41 9.67
N ASP A 241 3.84 -16.31 9.59
CA ASP A 241 3.12 -16.78 10.77
C ASP A 241 3.89 -17.87 11.56
N GLU A 242 4.88 -18.56 10.98
CA GLU A 242 5.62 -19.63 11.69
C GLU A 242 7.12 -19.38 11.98
N VAL A 243 7.77 -18.34 11.43
CA VAL A 243 9.17 -18.02 11.82
C VAL A 243 9.42 -16.51 11.95
N THR A 244 8.97 -15.90 13.06
CA THR A 244 9.47 -14.57 13.49
C THR A 244 10.44 -14.70 14.65
N THR A 245 11.67 -14.25 14.46
CA THR A 245 12.54 -13.79 15.55
C THR A 245 12.07 -12.41 16.02
N SER A 246 11.12 -12.40 16.96
CA SER A 246 10.86 -11.33 17.97
C SER A 246 10.95 -9.85 17.50
N GLU A 247 9.90 -9.31 16.88
CA GLU A 247 9.70 -7.85 16.88
C GLU A 247 9.61 -7.34 18.33
N THR A 248 10.50 -6.42 18.72
CA THR A 248 10.45 -5.78 20.05
C THR A 248 9.29 -4.80 20.15
N ILE A 249 8.69 -4.66 21.32
CA ILE A 249 7.57 -3.74 21.56
C ILE A 249 7.93 -2.31 21.14
N PHE A 250 9.15 -1.89 21.43
CA PHE A 250 9.68 -0.58 21.07
C PHE A 250 9.74 -0.36 19.56
N GLY A 251 10.14 -1.37 18.79
CA GLY A 251 10.15 -1.30 17.32
C GLY A 251 8.76 -1.04 16.74
N VAL A 252 7.75 -1.75 17.26
CA VAL A 252 6.34 -1.56 16.86
C VAL A 252 5.85 -0.15 17.21
N ILE A 253 6.16 0.35 18.41
CA ILE A 253 5.78 1.72 18.84
C ILE A 253 6.39 2.80 17.94
N VAL A 254 7.69 2.68 17.60
CA VAL A 254 8.37 3.62 16.70
C VAL A 254 7.71 3.62 15.32
N ASN A 255 7.40 2.43 14.80
CA ASN A 255 6.73 2.28 13.52
C ASN A 255 5.33 2.90 13.52
N PHE A 256 4.58 2.76 14.63
CA PHE A 256 3.29 3.40 14.80
C PHE A 256 3.38 4.93 14.66
N PHE A 257 4.21 5.59 15.49
CA PHE A 257 4.28 7.06 15.47
C PHE A 257 4.83 7.63 14.17
N LYS A 258 5.73 6.91 13.47
CA LYS A 258 6.18 7.27 12.13
C LYS A 258 5.04 7.22 11.11
N LYS A 259 4.31 6.09 11.05
CA LYS A 259 3.17 5.92 10.12
C LYS A 259 2.04 6.91 10.39
N SER A 260 1.74 7.19 11.66
CA SER A 260 0.70 8.16 12.04
C SER A 260 1.12 9.62 11.83
N GLY A 261 2.36 9.90 11.42
CA GLY A 261 2.85 11.27 11.16
C GLY A 261 3.08 12.11 12.43
N TRP A 262 3.26 11.47 13.58
CA TRP A 262 3.51 12.18 14.83
C TRP A 262 4.99 12.53 14.95
N LEU A 263 5.28 13.76 15.41
CA LEU A 263 6.64 14.17 15.72
C LEU A 263 7.02 13.68 17.12
N PHE A 264 8.15 12.98 17.23
CA PHE A 264 8.65 12.44 18.48
C PHE A 264 10.17 12.56 18.60
N SER A 265 10.67 12.54 19.83
CA SER A 265 12.08 12.46 20.15
C SER A 265 12.38 11.18 20.92
N GLN A 266 13.42 10.46 20.52
CA GLN A 266 13.87 9.23 21.18
C GLN A 266 15.00 9.56 22.16
N PHE A 267 14.99 8.93 23.35
CA PHE A 267 16.10 9.00 24.29
C PHE A 267 17.09 7.84 24.02
N ALA A 268 18.40 8.11 24.01
CA ALA A 268 19.40 7.13 23.56
C ALA A 268 19.58 5.92 24.50
N GLU A 269 19.19 6.05 25.77
CA GLU A 269 19.47 5.05 26.82
C GLU A 269 18.21 4.30 27.32
N GLU A 270 17.01 4.71 26.92
CA GLU A 270 15.76 4.05 27.31
C GLU A 270 14.83 3.85 26.11
N PRO A 271 14.06 2.75 26.04
CA PRO A 271 13.06 2.51 25.00
C PRO A 271 11.81 3.37 25.25
N VAL A 272 12.00 4.69 25.18
CA VAL A 272 11.01 5.73 25.48
C VAL A 272 10.99 6.78 24.37
N LEU A 273 9.78 7.14 23.92
CA LEU A 273 9.54 8.25 23.01
C LEU A 273 8.85 9.39 23.72
N TYR A 274 9.35 10.60 23.53
CA TYR A 274 8.72 11.84 23.98
C TYR A 274 8.00 12.52 22.84
N ILE A 275 6.77 12.92 23.12
CA ILE A 275 5.84 13.44 22.13
C ILE A 275 5.22 14.71 22.70
N THR A 276 4.95 15.70 21.85
CA THR A 276 4.11 16.83 22.22
C THR A 276 2.79 16.71 21.49
N TYR A 277 1.69 16.75 22.23
CA TYR A 277 0.34 16.68 21.68
C TYR A 277 -0.42 17.99 21.89
N GLN A 278 -1.24 18.35 20.90
CA GLN A 278 -2.11 19.52 20.92
C GLN A 278 -3.57 19.05 20.88
N GLY A 279 -4.24 19.12 22.03
CA GLY A 279 -5.67 18.89 22.15
C GLY A 279 -6.49 20.18 21.99
N LYS A 280 -7.82 20.07 22.13
CA LYS A 280 -8.74 21.21 22.07
C LYS A 280 -8.58 22.13 23.29
N ASN A 281 -8.31 21.56 24.46
CA ASN A 281 -8.28 22.26 25.74
C ASN A 281 -6.86 22.56 26.25
N GLY A 282 -5.81 22.12 25.54
CA GLY A 282 -4.44 22.41 25.93
C GLY A 282 -3.38 21.73 25.08
N ARG A 283 -2.12 22.04 25.38
CA ARG A 283 -0.94 21.39 24.82
C ARG A 283 -0.16 20.74 25.95
N TRP A 284 0.25 19.50 25.75
CA TRP A 284 0.98 18.75 26.77
C TRP A 284 1.97 17.75 26.19
N ASN A 285 2.79 17.18 27.06
CA ASN A 285 3.78 16.17 26.67
C ASN A 285 3.27 14.77 26.97
N CYS A 286 3.58 13.85 26.08
CA CYS A 286 3.30 12.43 26.21
C CYS A 286 4.60 11.62 26.23
N CYS A 287 4.52 10.43 26.83
CA CYS A 287 5.63 9.50 26.96
C CYS A 287 5.15 8.09 26.57
N ALA A 288 5.73 7.52 25.52
CA ALA A 288 5.50 6.14 25.09
C ALA A 288 6.67 5.28 25.58
N LYS A 289 6.42 4.34 26.49
CA LYS A 289 7.46 3.50 27.10
C LYS A 289 7.22 2.03 26.78
N ALA A 290 8.19 1.40 26.13
CA ALA A 290 8.23 -0.04 25.98
C ALA A 290 8.85 -0.67 27.22
N ARG A 291 8.22 -1.72 27.76
CA ARG A 291 8.72 -2.52 28.87
C ARG A 291 8.99 -3.93 28.38
N GLU A 292 10.04 -4.09 27.58
CA GLU A 292 10.36 -5.34 26.88
C GLU A 292 10.42 -6.55 27.82
N GLN A 293 11.11 -6.43 28.96
CA GLN A 293 11.23 -7.52 29.94
C GLN A 293 9.90 -7.94 30.56
N GLN A 294 8.93 -7.03 30.62
CA GLN A 294 7.59 -7.30 31.16
C GLN A 294 6.55 -7.50 30.05
N GLN A 295 6.96 -7.49 28.78
CA GLN A 295 6.07 -7.53 27.62
C GLN A 295 4.89 -6.55 27.70
N GLN A 296 5.17 -5.30 28.09
CA GLN A 296 4.14 -4.28 28.27
C GLN A 296 4.43 -3.03 27.46
N PHE A 297 3.38 -2.41 26.95
CA PHE A 297 3.42 -1.05 26.42
C PHE A 297 2.66 -0.11 27.36
N VAL A 298 3.27 1.02 27.69
CA VAL A 298 2.63 2.06 28.50
C VAL A 298 2.74 3.41 27.82
N PHE A 299 1.62 4.12 27.75
CA PHE A 299 1.53 5.47 27.21
C PHE A 299 1.00 6.42 28.27
N TYR A 300 1.69 7.55 28.44
CA TYR A 300 1.32 8.59 29.40
C TYR A 300 1.04 9.91 28.70
N SER A 301 -0.04 10.59 29.07
CA SER A 301 -0.19 12.03 28.90
C SER A 301 0.12 12.72 30.23
N VAL A 302 1.09 13.64 30.23
CA VAL A 302 1.45 14.42 31.42
C VAL A 302 0.64 15.71 31.42
N CYS A 303 -0.17 15.95 32.45
CA CYS A 303 -0.96 17.17 32.56
C CYS A 303 -0.03 18.41 32.51
N PRO A 304 -0.38 19.47 31.76
CA PRO A 304 0.47 20.65 31.62
C PRO A 304 0.59 21.48 32.91
N VAL A 305 -0.23 21.19 33.92
CA VAL A 305 -0.21 21.83 35.24
C VAL A 305 -0.05 20.79 36.34
N THR A 306 0.67 21.15 37.39
CA THR A 306 0.79 20.33 38.60
C THR A 306 -0.18 20.82 39.67
N ALA A 307 -0.71 19.91 40.48
CA ALA A 307 -1.56 20.22 41.61
C ALA A 307 -0.75 20.89 42.75
N PRO A 308 -1.05 22.15 43.10
CA PRO A 308 -0.44 22.80 44.26
C PRO A 308 -0.73 22.02 45.54
N LYS A 309 0.16 22.07 46.52
CA LYS A 309 0.05 21.29 47.77
C LYS A 309 -1.30 21.44 48.48
N SER A 310 -1.90 22.63 48.46
CA SER A 310 -3.22 22.90 49.05
C SER A 310 -4.38 22.22 48.31
N GLN A 311 -4.24 21.92 47.02
CA GLN A 311 -5.29 21.37 46.16
C GLN A 311 -5.14 19.87 45.88
N ARG A 312 -4.03 19.25 46.30
CA ARG A 312 -3.78 17.81 46.05
C ARG A 312 -4.90 16.91 46.57
N GLN A 313 -5.51 17.25 47.70
CA GLN A 313 -6.64 16.49 48.24
C GLN A 313 -7.88 16.60 47.35
N ALA A 314 -8.22 17.81 46.89
CA ALA A 314 -9.35 18.03 46.00
C ALA A 314 -9.14 17.33 44.64
N ILE A 315 -7.91 17.37 44.10
CA ILE A 315 -7.56 16.68 42.86
C ILE A 315 -7.55 15.16 43.03
N ALA A 316 -7.13 14.64 44.18
CA ALA A 316 -7.22 13.21 44.46
C ALA A 316 -8.68 12.73 44.48
N GLU A 317 -9.58 13.52 45.08
CA GLU A 317 -11.02 13.24 45.05
C GLU A 317 -11.57 13.31 43.62
N PHE A 318 -11.20 14.34 42.85
CA PHE A 318 -11.58 14.46 41.44
C PHE A 318 -11.12 13.25 40.61
N ILE A 319 -9.87 12.84 40.77
CA ILE A 319 -9.29 11.69 40.05
C ILE A 319 -9.97 10.38 40.45
N ALA A 320 -10.24 10.18 41.75
CA ALA A 320 -10.94 8.98 42.21
C ALA A 320 -12.35 8.88 41.61
N MET A 321 -13.04 10.02 41.46
CA MET A 321 -14.34 10.08 40.81
C MET A 321 -14.23 9.88 39.29
N ALA A 322 -13.27 10.51 38.62
CA ALA A 322 -13.05 10.33 37.17
C ALA A 322 -12.68 8.90 36.80
N ASN A 323 -11.95 8.20 37.67
CA ASN A 323 -11.56 6.81 37.47
C ASN A 323 -12.69 5.82 37.76
N TYR A 324 -13.75 6.23 38.45
CA TYR A 324 -14.90 5.38 38.70
C TYR A 324 -15.64 5.14 37.38
N ASP A 325 -15.90 3.87 37.04
CA ASP A 325 -16.46 3.41 35.77
C ASP A 325 -15.61 3.65 34.50
N MET A 326 -14.38 4.16 34.62
CA MET A 326 -13.49 4.31 33.48
C MET A 326 -12.93 2.95 33.02
N ILE A 327 -13.21 2.59 31.76
CA ILE A 327 -12.90 1.27 31.20
C ILE A 327 -11.46 1.16 30.70
N ILE A 328 -10.97 2.18 29.99
CA ILE A 328 -9.62 2.18 29.39
C ILE A 328 -8.82 3.29 30.02
N GLY A 329 -7.72 2.95 30.71
CA GLY A 329 -6.79 3.90 31.31
C GLY A 329 -7.21 4.41 32.69
N ASN A 330 -6.35 5.24 33.28
CA ASN A 330 -6.61 5.88 34.57
C ASN A 330 -5.83 7.19 34.73
N PHE A 331 -6.39 8.14 35.50
CA PHE A 331 -5.64 9.27 36.03
C PHE A 331 -4.80 8.86 37.23
N GLU A 332 -3.61 9.43 37.35
CA GLU A 332 -2.66 9.26 38.44
C GLU A 332 -2.27 10.64 39.00
N LEU A 333 -2.03 10.69 40.31
CA LEU A 333 -1.51 11.88 41.02
C LEU A 333 -0.31 11.47 41.86
N ASP A 334 0.83 12.12 41.62
CA ASP A 334 1.95 12.07 42.55
C ASP A 334 1.74 13.09 43.67
N PHE A 335 1.51 12.61 44.90
CA PHE A 335 1.30 13.49 46.06
C PHE A 335 2.55 14.28 46.48
N ARG A 336 3.75 13.91 46.01
CA ARG A 336 5.02 14.55 46.40
C ARG A 336 5.16 15.91 45.72
N ASP A 337 5.04 15.93 44.40
CA ASP A 337 5.20 17.13 43.56
C ASP A 337 3.89 17.65 42.96
N GLY A 338 2.83 16.85 42.95
CA GLY A 338 1.54 17.21 42.39
C GLY A 338 1.42 16.91 40.90
N GLU A 339 2.33 16.13 40.32
CA GLU A 339 2.23 15.74 38.92
C GLU A 339 0.97 14.89 38.68
N ILE A 340 0.22 15.25 37.63
CA ILE A 340 -0.98 14.53 37.20
C ILE A 340 -0.69 13.90 35.85
N ARG A 341 -1.02 12.62 35.70
CA ARG A 341 -0.86 11.90 34.44
C ARG A 341 -2.12 11.13 34.09
N TYR A 342 -2.35 10.90 32.80
CA TYR A 342 -3.28 9.90 32.34
C TYR A 342 -2.49 8.75 31.71
N LYS A 343 -2.69 7.53 32.23
CA LYS A 343 -1.97 6.33 31.81
C LYS A 343 -2.91 5.40 31.07
N THR A 344 -2.45 4.88 29.95
CA THR A 344 -3.01 3.69 29.34
C THR A 344 -1.88 2.67 29.15
N SER A 345 -2.20 1.38 29.31
CA SER A 345 -1.20 0.32 29.21
C SER A 345 -1.83 -0.97 28.71
N ILE A 346 -1.04 -1.79 28.03
CA ILE A 346 -1.42 -3.11 27.56
C ILE A 346 -0.31 -4.10 27.88
N ASP A 347 -0.72 -5.27 28.33
CA ASP A 347 0.13 -6.44 28.48
C ASP A 347 -0.02 -7.30 27.23
N VAL A 348 1.10 -7.65 26.62
CA VAL A 348 1.19 -8.47 25.41
C VAL A 348 1.99 -9.75 25.67
N GLU A 349 2.06 -10.21 26.92
CA GLU A 349 2.64 -11.52 27.24
C GLU A 349 1.91 -12.62 26.45
N GLY A 350 2.68 -13.43 25.71
CA GLY A 350 2.15 -14.51 24.89
C GLY A 350 1.45 -14.07 23.59
N ASP A 351 1.46 -12.77 23.26
CA ASP A 351 0.86 -12.24 22.02
C ASP A 351 1.75 -11.12 21.41
N ARG A 352 1.34 -10.55 20.27
CA ARG A 352 2.02 -9.44 19.61
C ARG A 352 1.28 -8.13 19.81
N LEU A 353 2.04 -7.05 20.02
CA LEU A 353 1.47 -5.70 20.05
C LEU A 353 1.12 -5.27 18.62
N SER A 354 -0.18 -5.13 18.31
CA SER A 354 -0.62 -4.69 16.98
C SER A 354 -0.70 -3.17 16.85
N PHE A 355 -0.66 -2.67 15.61
CA PHE A 355 -0.87 -1.25 15.31
C PHE A 355 -2.23 -0.75 15.84
N ALA A 356 -3.29 -1.55 15.69
CA ALA A 356 -4.63 -1.23 16.19
C ALA A 356 -4.68 -1.11 17.72
N CYS A 357 -3.98 -2.00 18.44
CA CYS A 357 -3.85 -1.92 19.90
C CYS A 357 -3.17 -0.61 20.32
N ILE A 358 -2.06 -0.24 19.67
CA ILE A 358 -1.35 1.03 19.94
C ILE A 358 -2.27 2.22 19.62
N ASN A 359 -2.93 2.22 18.47
CA ASN A 359 -3.85 3.27 18.04
C ASN A 359 -4.93 3.54 19.08
N ASN A 360 -5.68 2.50 19.46
CA ASN A 360 -6.78 2.62 20.40
C ASN A 360 -6.30 3.12 21.75
N LEU A 361 -5.16 2.61 22.21
CA LEU A 361 -4.56 2.97 23.50
C LEU A 361 -4.07 4.42 23.53
N VAL A 362 -3.39 4.88 22.47
CA VAL A 362 -2.83 6.24 22.36
C VAL A 362 -3.92 7.28 22.19
N TYR A 363 -4.88 7.05 21.29
CA TYR A 363 -5.96 8.01 21.05
C TYR A 363 -6.94 8.09 22.22
N ALA A 364 -7.27 6.97 22.87
CA ALA A 364 -8.05 7.01 24.13
C ALA A 364 -7.33 7.86 25.19
N ASN A 365 -6.00 7.73 25.30
CA ASN A 365 -5.21 8.45 26.28
C ASN A 365 -5.28 9.97 26.10
N VAL A 366 -4.95 10.45 24.90
CA VAL A 366 -4.92 11.89 24.64
C VAL A 366 -6.32 12.51 24.66
N ASN A 367 -7.34 11.78 24.20
CA ASN A 367 -8.73 12.24 24.23
C ASN A 367 -9.25 12.39 25.67
N MET A 368 -8.93 11.43 26.55
CA MET A 368 -9.36 11.50 27.95
C MET A 368 -8.62 12.61 28.72
N MET A 369 -7.33 12.81 28.48
CA MET A 369 -6.63 13.97 29.03
C MET A 369 -7.32 15.27 28.57
N ASP A 370 -7.58 15.44 27.27
CA ASP A 370 -8.22 16.64 26.73
C ASP A 370 -9.61 16.89 27.34
N LYS A 371 -10.42 15.83 27.49
CA LYS A 371 -11.79 15.90 28.02
C LYS A 371 -11.83 16.36 29.47
N TYR A 372 -10.94 15.84 30.31
CA TYR A 372 -10.95 16.12 31.76
C TYR A 372 -10.07 17.31 32.16
N LEU A 373 -9.17 17.77 31.28
CA LEU A 373 -8.24 18.87 31.55
C LEU A 373 -8.92 20.17 32.04
N PRO A 374 -10.05 20.64 31.47
CA PRO A 374 -10.76 21.81 32.01
C PRO A 374 -11.26 21.63 33.45
N GLY A 375 -11.73 20.43 33.79
CA GLY A 375 -12.17 20.10 35.14
C GLY A 375 -11.01 20.10 36.14
N ILE A 376 -9.89 19.50 35.74
CA ILE A 376 -8.64 19.51 36.52
C ILE A 376 -8.21 20.96 36.80
N MET A 377 -8.18 21.81 35.77
CA MET A 377 -7.81 23.23 35.93
C MET A 377 -8.76 23.97 36.87
N SER A 378 -10.07 23.74 36.76
CA SER A 378 -11.09 24.40 37.59
C SER A 378 -10.99 24.02 39.07
N VAL A 379 -10.70 22.74 39.36
CA VAL A 379 -10.48 22.26 40.73
C VAL A 379 -9.17 22.81 41.30
N ILE A 380 -8.10 22.88 40.49
CA ILE A 380 -6.83 23.50 40.91
C ILE A 380 -7.02 24.99 41.24
N ALA A 381 -7.76 25.72 40.42
CA ALA A 381 -8.07 27.14 40.66
C ALA A 381 -8.88 27.36 41.94
N GLY A 382 -9.62 26.33 42.40
CA GLY A 382 -10.50 26.41 43.57
C GLY A 382 -11.89 26.98 43.23
N ASP A 383 -12.21 27.11 41.94
CA ASP A 383 -13.46 27.70 41.45
C ASP A 383 -14.65 26.74 41.59
N VAL A 384 -14.39 25.43 41.58
CA VAL A 384 -15.41 24.38 41.53
C VAL A 384 -15.02 23.20 42.43
N LEU A 385 -16.00 22.62 43.14
CA LEU A 385 -15.83 21.38 43.89
C LEU A 385 -15.64 20.19 42.92
N SER A 386 -14.81 19.21 43.30
CA SER A 386 -14.52 18.03 42.49
C SER A 386 -15.76 17.31 41.94
N THR A 387 -16.78 17.16 42.78
CA THR A 387 -18.07 16.54 42.43
C THR A 387 -18.85 17.31 41.35
N SER A 388 -18.74 18.64 41.32
CA SER A 388 -19.42 19.48 40.34
C SER A 388 -18.67 19.50 39.02
N ALA A 389 -17.33 19.50 39.05
CA ALA A 389 -16.51 19.43 37.85
C ALA A 389 -16.72 18.11 37.08
N ILE A 390 -16.78 16.96 37.77
CA ILE A 390 -17.06 15.65 37.14
C ILE A 390 -18.44 15.62 36.49
N LYS A 391 -19.48 16.06 37.20
CA LYS A 391 -20.85 16.12 36.65
C LYS A 391 -20.92 16.97 35.39
N GLN A 392 -20.21 18.10 35.33
CA GLN A 392 -20.20 18.94 34.14
C GLN A 392 -19.56 18.26 32.92
N ILE A 393 -18.55 17.42 33.15
CA ILE A 393 -17.86 16.66 32.09
C ILE A 393 -18.73 15.50 31.58
N GLU A 394 -19.44 14.81 32.48
CA GLU A 394 -20.17 13.57 32.17
C GLU A 394 -21.64 13.80 31.75
N LEU A 395 -22.24 14.96 32.06
CA LEU A 395 -23.61 15.29 31.66
C LEU A 395 -23.75 15.80 30.21
N ILE A 396 -22.64 15.90 29.46
CA ILE A 396 -22.66 16.28 28.04
C ILE A 396 -22.77 14.97 27.23
N PRO A 397 -23.91 14.67 26.58
CA PRO A 397 -23.99 13.54 25.65
C PRO A 397 -23.06 13.80 24.47
N ASP A 398 -22.25 12.80 24.12
CA ASP A 398 -21.35 12.82 22.96
C ASP A 398 -22.16 12.93 21.66
N ILE A 399 -22.36 14.15 21.17
CA ILE A 399 -22.71 14.42 19.78
C ILE A 399 -21.37 14.50 19.01
N PRO A 400 -21.16 13.72 17.92
CA PRO A 400 -19.98 13.87 17.10
C PRO A 400 -19.96 15.27 16.49
N GLN A 401 -19.05 16.13 16.97
CA GLN A 401 -18.82 17.45 16.40
C GLN A 401 -17.96 17.32 15.13
N SER A 402 -18.61 17.15 13.97
CA SER A 402 -18.05 17.66 12.73
C SER A 402 -18.19 19.18 12.75
N SER A 403 -17.07 19.87 12.66
CA SER A 403 -17.00 21.32 12.51
C SER A 403 -17.46 21.71 11.11
N ASP A 404 -18.76 21.87 10.92
CA ASP A 404 -19.40 22.78 9.97
C ASP A 404 -20.91 22.81 10.32
N GLU A 405 -21.58 23.92 10.02
CA GLU A 405 -23.00 24.22 10.36
C GLU A 405 -23.25 24.87 11.73
N LYS A 406 -22.73 26.10 11.88
CA LYS A 406 -23.51 27.15 12.53
C LYS A 406 -24.39 27.82 11.49
N GLU A 407 -25.65 27.42 11.38
CA GLU A 407 -26.76 28.35 11.17
C GLU A 407 -28.14 27.66 11.31
N GLN A 408 -29.09 28.40 11.88
CA GLN A 408 -30.53 28.12 11.99
C GLN A 408 -31.00 27.25 13.16
N LEU A 409 -31.09 27.90 14.33
CA LEU A 409 -31.99 27.49 15.40
C LEU A 409 -33.07 28.56 15.57
N SER A 410 -34.27 28.29 15.04
CA SER A 410 -35.47 28.99 15.45
C SER A 410 -36.71 28.10 15.36
N VAL A 411 -37.31 27.89 16.55
CA VAL A 411 -38.76 27.96 16.81
C VAL A 411 -39.59 26.64 16.76
N VAL A 412 -39.89 26.17 17.99
CA VAL A 412 -41.21 25.75 18.52
C VAL A 412 -41.61 24.26 18.49
N LEU A 413 -41.71 23.70 19.71
CA LEU A 413 -42.52 22.53 20.11
C LEU A 413 -44.02 22.80 19.94
N PRO A 414 -44.85 21.76 19.69
CA PRO A 414 -45.73 21.38 20.81
C PRO A 414 -45.98 19.86 20.96
N ALA A 415 -46.33 19.52 22.20
CA ALA A 415 -46.68 18.21 22.72
C ALA A 415 -48.06 17.66 22.24
N LYS A 416 -48.22 16.32 22.18
CA LYS A 416 -49.16 15.53 23.03
C LYS A 416 -49.36 14.05 22.58
N LYS A 417 -49.37 13.20 23.62
CA LYS A 417 -50.24 12.03 23.93
C LYS A 417 -49.95 10.62 23.38
N HIS A 418 -49.93 9.71 24.37
CA HIS A 418 -49.96 8.24 24.37
C HIS A 418 -51.04 7.60 23.48
N GLU A 419 -50.73 6.44 22.89
CA GLU A 419 -51.61 5.25 22.95
C GLU A 419 -50.89 3.94 22.56
N GLU A 420 -50.95 2.99 23.51
CA GLU A 420 -51.04 1.53 23.45
C GLU A 420 -50.29 0.65 22.42
N LEU A 421 -49.53 -0.30 22.98
CA LEU A 421 -49.06 -1.53 22.36
C LEU A 421 -50.21 -2.36 21.78
N LYS A 422 -50.06 -2.77 20.51
CA LYS A 422 -50.61 -4.03 19.98
C LYS A 422 -49.51 -4.80 19.27
N LEU A 423 -49.19 -5.98 19.80
CA LEU A 423 -48.43 -7.02 19.11
C LEU A 423 -49.17 -7.44 17.83
N ASN A 424 -48.48 -7.43 16.69
CA ASN A 424 -48.97 -8.03 15.44
C ASN A 424 -47.82 -8.82 14.78
N PRO A 425 -48.01 -10.10 14.41
CA PRO A 425 -46.98 -10.92 13.79
C PRO A 425 -46.96 -10.64 12.28
N SER A 426 -46.01 -9.80 11.83
CA SER A 426 -45.84 -9.44 10.42
C SER A 426 -44.37 -9.19 10.05
N TRP A 427 -43.43 -9.87 10.72
CA TRP A 427 -42.00 -9.60 10.57
C TRP A 427 -41.34 -10.26 9.34
N GLN A 428 -42.07 -11.06 8.56
CA GLN A 428 -41.48 -11.70 7.36
C GLN A 428 -41.72 -10.93 6.07
N THR A 429 -42.79 -10.12 5.97
CA THR A 429 -43.10 -9.37 4.73
C THR A 429 -42.44 -7.98 4.66
N ASP A 430 -42.03 -7.44 5.81
CA ASP A 430 -41.41 -6.11 5.90
C ASP A 430 -39.88 -6.15 5.71
N ILE A 431 -39.22 -7.27 6.04
CA ILE A 431 -37.77 -7.45 5.86
C ILE A 431 -37.42 -7.52 4.36
N GLN A 432 -38.13 -8.33 3.57
CA GLN A 432 -37.94 -8.37 2.11
C GLN A 432 -38.22 -7.02 1.43
N LYS A 433 -39.20 -6.25 1.93
CA LYS A 433 -39.49 -4.90 1.41
C LYS A 433 -38.45 -3.86 1.83
N GLN A 434 -37.79 -4.03 2.98
CA GLN A 434 -36.72 -3.15 3.43
C GLN A 434 -35.38 -3.43 2.72
N GLU A 435 -35.03 -4.69 2.45
CA GLU A 435 -33.83 -5.04 1.67
C GLU A 435 -33.92 -4.54 0.22
N ILE A 436 -35.06 -4.73 -0.44
CA ILE A 436 -35.33 -4.22 -1.80
C ILE A 436 -35.30 -2.67 -1.85
N LYS A 437 -35.63 -2.01 -0.73
CA LYS A 437 -35.61 -0.54 -0.63
C LYS A 437 -34.20 0.00 -0.38
N ARG A 438 -33.36 -0.71 0.39
CA ARG A 438 -31.94 -0.36 0.61
C ARG A 438 -31.11 -0.48 -0.67
N GLU A 439 -31.31 -1.52 -1.48
CA GLU A 439 -30.61 -1.65 -2.76
C GLU A 439 -31.02 -0.60 -3.81
N LYS A 440 -32.22 -0.01 -3.66
CA LYS A 440 -32.69 1.08 -4.52
C LYS A 440 -31.97 2.42 -4.27
N GLU A 441 -31.41 2.62 -3.08
CA GLU A 441 -30.74 3.86 -2.68
C GLU A 441 -29.21 3.80 -2.85
N SER A 442 -28.63 2.61 -3.04
CA SER A 442 -27.18 2.46 -3.24
C SER A 442 -26.69 3.04 -4.58
N HIS A 443 -25.49 3.63 -4.51
CA HIS A 443 -24.77 4.18 -5.65
C HIS A 443 -24.40 3.11 -6.66
N ILE A 444 -24.50 3.42 -7.96
CA ILE A 444 -24.37 2.44 -9.03
C ILE A 444 -23.01 1.73 -9.03
N LEU A 445 -21.93 2.44 -8.70
CA LEU A 445 -20.58 1.86 -8.64
C LEU A 445 -20.37 0.90 -7.46
N SER A 446 -21.21 0.98 -6.41
CA SER A 446 -21.18 0.01 -5.30
C SER A 446 -21.92 -1.28 -5.65
N THR A 447 -22.76 -1.25 -6.69
CA THR A 447 -23.60 -2.38 -7.12
C THR A 447 -22.94 -3.19 -8.23
N LEU A 448 -22.17 -2.52 -9.09
CA LEU A 448 -21.41 -3.15 -10.18
C LEU A 448 -20.15 -3.85 -9.64
N THR A 449 -19.68 -4.87 -10.36
CA THR A 449 -18.37 -5.51 -10.11
C THR A 449 -17.22 -4.75 -10.80
N PRO A 450 -15.96 -4.96 -10.39
CA PRO A 450 -14.80 -4.34 -11.06
C PRO A 450 -14.74 -4.65 -12.56
N GLU A 451 -15.14 -5.86 -12.95
CA GLU A 451 -15.18 -6.33 -14.33
C GLU A 451 -16.32 -5.67 -15.12
N GLU A 452 -17.51 -5.55 -14.52
CA GLU A 452 -18.64 -4.83 -15.14
C GLU A 452 -18.30 -3.35 -15.35
N ILE A 453 -17.63 -2.71 -14.39
CA ILE A 453 -17.11 -1.33 -14.49
C ILE A 453 -16.09 -1.21 -15.62
N ALA A 454 -15.19 -2.19 -15.76
CA ALA A 454 -14.21 -2.22 -16.86
C ALA A 454 -14.89 -2.29 -18.23
N GLN A 455 -15.89 -3.16 -18.37
CA GLN A 455 -16.62 -3.33 -19.62
C GLN A 455 -17.46 -2.09 -19.98
N PHE A 456 -18.11 -1.45 -18.99
CA PHE A 456 -18.81 -0.18 -19.22
C PHE A 456 -17.84 0.95 -19.63
N HIS A 457 -16.69 1.05 -18.95
CA HIS A 457 -15.67 2.02 -19.29
C HIS A 457 -15.10 1.78 -20.70
N GLN A 458 -14.81 0.53 -21.05
CA GLN A 458 -14.36 0.15 -22.39
C GLN A 458 -15.38 0.53 -23.47
N VAL A 459 -16.67 0.26 -23.25
CA VAL A 459 -17.76 0.64 -24.16
C VAL A 459 -17.85 2.16 -24.30
N SER A 460 -17.70 2.91 -23.20
CA SER A 460 -17.75 4.38 -23.22
C SER A 460 -16.61 5.03 -24.04
N GLN A 461 -15.46 4.36 -24.15
CA GLN A 461 -14.30 4.85 -24.91
C GLN A 461 -14.36 4.51 -26.41
N MET A 462 -15.12 3.48 -26.81
CA MET A 462 -15.20 3.01 -28.20
C MET A 462 -16.15 3.87 -29.05
N ALA A 463 -15.64 4.99 -29.60
CA ALA A 463 -16.43 5.92 -30.42
C ALA A 463 -16.46 5.61 -31.94
N ALA A 464 -15.66 4.66 -32.42
CA ALA A 464 -15.42 4.49 -33.86
C ALA A 464 -16.49 3.65 -34.60
N PRO A 465 -16.93 4.03 -35.82
CA PRO A 465 -18.04 3.37 -36.53
C PRO A 465 -17.85 1.86 -36.79
N TYR A 466 -16.61 1.40 -36.94
CA TYR A 466 -16.27 -0.01 -37.19
C TYR A 466 -16.30 -0.89 -35.93
N GLN A 467 -16.31 -0.29 -34.73
CA GLN A 467 -16.38 -1.01 -33.45
C GLN A 467 -17.81 -1.31 -33.01
N ARG A 468 -18.84 -0.83 -33.73
CA ARG A 468 -20.26 -0.99 -33.37
C ARG A 468 -20.67 -2.43 -33.10
N LYS A 469 -20.17 -3.40 -33.88
CA LYS A 469 -20.48 -4.82 -33.69
C LYS A 469 -19.87 -5.37 -32.39
N LYS A 470 -18.67 -4.92 -32.04
CA LYS A 470 -17.95 -5.31 -30.81
C LYS A 470 -18.60 -4.68 -29.57
N VAL A 471 -18.99 -3.40 -29.67
CA VAL A 471 -19.75 -2.71 -28.61
C VAL A 471 -21.08 -3.42 -28.35
N LEU A 472 -21.86 -3.73 -29.39
CA LEU A 472 -23.11 -4.49 -29.24
C LEU A 472 -22.91 -5.85 -28.56
N ASP A 473 -21.86 -6.59 -28.91
CA ASP A 473 -21.57 -7.89 -28.30
C ASP A 473 -21.18 -7.76 -26.81
N ILE A 474 -20.35 -6.77 -26.46
CA ILE A 474 -19.98 -6.50 -25.06
C ILE A 474 -21.20 -6.05 -24.26
N THR A 475 -22.02 -5.12 -24.79
CA THR A 475 -23.22 -4.60 -24.13
C THR A 475 -24.25 -5.70 -23.86
N GLU A 476 -24.52 -6.61 -24.80
CA GLU A 476 -25.46 -7.72 -24.61
C GLU A 476 -24.95 -8.75 -23.60
N LYS A 477 -23.65 -9.07 -23.62
CA LYS A 477 -23.02 -9.96 -22.63
C LYS A 477 -23.06 -9.35 -21.23
N LEU A 478 -22.70 -8.08 -21.12
CA LEU A 478 -22.72 -7.32 -19.86
C LEU A 478 -24.13 -7.23 -19.27
N LYS A 479 -25.13 -6.94 -20.11
CA LYS A 479 -26.54 -6.94 -19.71
C LYS A 479 -26.98 -8.31 -19.18
N SER A 480 -26.65 -9.38 -19.90
CA SER A 480 -26.99 -10.74 -19.50
C SER A 480 -26.30 -11.15 -18.19
N ALA A 481 -25.04 -10.75 -17.98
CA ALA A 481 -24.28 -11.01 -16.76
C ALA A 481 -24.91 -10.31 -15.54
N ILE A 482 -25.26 -9.02 -15.66
CA ILE A 482 -25.88 -8.24 -14.58
C ILE A 482 -27.25 -8.81 -14.22
N ILE A 483 -28.09 -9.15 -15.20
CA ILE A 483 -29.41 -9.75 -14.97
C ILE A 483 -29.28 -11.11 -14.29
N SER A 484 -28.32 -11.93 -14.72
CA SER A 484 -28.08 -13.24 -14.09
C SER A 484 -27.58 -13.12 -12.65
N ARG A 485 -26.88 -12.04 -12.30
CA ARG A 485 -26.29 -11.83 -10.97
C ARG A 485 -27.26 -11.19 -9.97
N ILE A 486 -28.00 -10.16 -10.39
CA ILE A 486 -28.83 -9.32 -9.50
C ILE A 486 -30.33 -9.65 -9.63
N GLY A 487 -30.73 -10.46 -10.63
CA GLY A 487 -32.12 -10.87 -10.79
C GLY A 487 -33.06 -9.74 -11.18
N GLU A 488 -34.14 -9.52 -10.42
CA GLU A 488 -35.23 -8.59 -10.76
C GLU A 488 -34.78 -7.12 -10.91
N LEU A 489 -33.71 -6.71 -10.22
CA LEU A 489 -33.13 -5.37 -10.30
C LEU A 489 -32.08 -5.21 -11.41
N GLY A 490 -31.75 -6.29 -12.13
CA GLY A 490 -30.67 -6.30 -13.13
C GLY A 490 -30.90 -5.35 -14.31
N GLU A 491 -32.13 -5.28 -14.83
CA GLU A 491 -32.49 -4.41 -15.96
C GLU A 491 -32.43 -2.92 -15.57
N GLU A 492 -32.89 -2.58 -14.36
CA GLU A 492 -32.84 -1.22 -13.80
C GLU A 492 -31.38 -0.81 -13.53
N THR A 493 -30.59 -1.71 -12.94
CA THR A 493 -29.16 -1.49 -12.66
C THR A 493 -28.38 -1.27 -13.94
N PHE A 494 -28.59 -2.10 -14.96
CA PHE A 494 -27.95 -1.96 -16.27
C PHE A 494 -28.28 -0.60 -16.92
N THR A 495 -29.54 -0.17 -16.84
CA THR A 495 -29.99 1.12 -17.38
C THR A 495 -29.32 2.29 -16.64
N ARG A 496 -29.31 2.26 -15.30
CA ARG A 496 -28.65 3.28 -14.47
C ARG A 496 -27.14 3.35 -14.72
N ALA A 497 -26.48 2.21 -14.86
CA ALA A 497 -25.06 2.12 -15.19
C ALA A 497 -24.78 2.70 -16.57
N THR A 498 -25.58 2.34 -17.58
CA THR A 498 -25.43 2.87 -18.93
C THR A 498 -25.54 4.39 -18.95
N THR A 499 -26.52 4.97 -18.25
CA THR A 499 -26.65 6.42 -18.12
C THR A 499 -25.43 7.03 -17.42
N PHE A 500 -24.97 6.44 -16.32
CA PHE A 500 -23.82 6.94 -15.57
C PHE A 500 -22.54 7.02 -16.42
N PHE A 501 -22.18 5.95 -17.13
CA PHE A 501 -20.97 5.92 -17.97
C PHE A 501 -21.09 6.72 -19.28
N LEU A 502 -22.30 7.11 -19.68
CA LEU A 502 -22.51 8.06 -20.77
C LEU A 502 -22.34 9.52 -20.31
N GLU A 503 -22.71 9.83 -19.07
CA GLU A 503 -22.67 11.18 -18.50
C GLU A 503 -21.31 11.51 -17.85
N PHE A 504 -20.66 10.52 -17.22
CA PHE A 504 -19.40 10.70 -16.51
C PHE A 504 -18.23 10.04 -17.24
N LYS A 505 -17.29 10.86 -17.71
CA LYS A 505 -16.03 10.37 -18.27
C LYS A 505 -15.01 10.17 -17.14
N LEU A 506 -14.73 8.91 -16.80
CA LEU A 506 -13.76 8.58 -15.76
C LEU A 506 -12.32 8.81 -16.26
N GLU A 507 -11.50 9.46 -15.43
CA GLU A 507 -10.06 9.55 -15.67
C GLU A 507 -9.36 8.23 -15.33
N ALA A 508 -8.28 7.90 -16.03
CA ALA A 508 -7.56 6.63 -15.88
C ALA A 508 -7.10 6.36 -14.43
N LYS A 509 -6.73 7.41 -13.69
CA LYS A 509 -6.31 7.33 -12.28
C LYS A 509 -7.47 6.98 -11.35
N ASN A 510 -8.63 7.63 -11.53
CA ASN A 510 -9.83 7.35 -10.74
C ASN A 510 -10.45 6.00 -11.08
N PHE A 511 -10.28 5.54 -12.33
CA PHE A 511 -10.82 4.27 -12.79
C PHE A 511 -10.28 3.08 -11.99
N LYS A 512 -8.95 2.97 -11.78
CA LYS A 512 -8.34 1.90 -10.97
C LYS A 512 -8.84 1.94 -9.52
N LEU A 513 -8.95 3.14 -8.92
CA LEU A 513 -9.47 3.30 -7.56
C LEU A 513 -10.94 2.89 -7.44
N ILE A 514 -11.77 3.29 -8.40
CA ILE A 514 -13.20 2.93 -8.45
C ILE A 514 -13.37 1.41 -8.52
N GLN A 515 -12.56 0.71 -9.31
CA GLN A 515 -12.59 -0.76 -9.36
C GLN A 515 -12.24 -1.39 -8.01
N ARG A 516 -11.21 -0.88 -7.32
CA ARG A 516 -10.79 -1.38 -6.00
C ARG A 516 -11.88 -1.19 -4.95
N TYR A 517 -12.45 0.01 -4.83
CA TYR A 517 -13.55 0.26 -3.89
C TYR A 517 -14.83 -0.52 -4.25
N SER A 518 -15.15 -0.68 -5.54
CA SER A 518 -16.27 -1.52 -5.99
C SER A 518 -16.11 -2.99 -5.56
N GLY A 519 -14.90 -3.53 -5.67
CA GLY A 519 -14.57 -4.87 -5.18
C GLY A 519 -14.80 -5.01 -3.66
N LEU A 520 -14.35 -4.01 -2.88
CA LEU A 520 -14.57 -3.97 -1.42
C LEU A 520 -16.07 -3.87 -1.07
N ALA A 521 -16.83 -3.03 -1.78
CA ALA A 521 -18.28 -2.90 -1.59
C ALA A 521 -19.00 -4.24 -1.86
N GLY A 522 -18.59 -4.95 -2.91
CA GLY A 522 -19.09 -6.28 -3.24
C GLY A 522 -18.83 -7.30 -2.13
N ARG A 523 -17.61 -7.32 -1.59
CA ARG A 523 -17.23 -8.21 -0.47
C ARG A 523 -18.01 -7.89 0.80
N ALA A 524 -18.10 -6.62 1.19
CA ALA A 524 -18.89 -6.18 2.34
C ALA A 524 -20.35 -6.62 2.22
N ARG A 525 -20.97 -6.41 1.04
CA ARG A 525 -22.36 -6.83 0.78
C ARG A 525 -22.52 -8.36 0.89
N LEU A 526 -21.59 -9.13 0.34
CA LEU A 526 -21.65 -10.60 0.41
C LEU A 526 -21.56 -11.10 1.86
N LEU A 527 -20.73 -10.48 2.69
CA LEU A 527 -20.61 -10.82 4.12
C LEU A 527 -21.88 -10.47 4.88
N SER A 528 -22.43 -9.28 4.67
CA SER A 528 -23.70 -8.87 5.29
C SER A 528 -24.85 -9.79 4.86
N GLN A 529 -24.93 -10.18 3.59
CA GLN A 529 -25.92 -11.15 3.10
C GLN A 529 -25.75 -12.53 3.75
N ARG A 530 -24.52 -13.01 3.93
CA ARG A 530 -24.26 -14.29 4.62
C ARG A 530 -24.71 -14.25 6.07
N LEU A 531 -24.44 -13.16 6.79
CA LEU A 531 -24.87 -12.96 8.17
C LEU A 531 -26.40 -12.82 8.29
N ASN A 532 -27.04 -12.09 7.39
CA ASN A 532 -28.51 -11.97 7.35
C ASN A 532 -29.17 -13.32 7.08
N ASN A 533 -28.71 -14.05 6.06
CA ASN A 533 -29.21 -15.39 5.75
C ASN A 533 -29.02 -16.36 6.93
N TRP A 534 -27.93 -16.23 7.68
CA TRP A 534 -27.69 -17.00 8.89
C TRP A 534 -28.74 -16.67 9.98
N SER A 535 -29.04 -15.39 10.20
CA SER A 535 -30.06 -14.95 11.17
C SER A 535 -31.47 -15.44 10.77
N GLU A 536 -31.81 -15.41 9.49
CA GLU A 536 -33.10 -15.93 9.01
C GLU A 536 -33.26 -17.45 9.24
N GLN A 537 -32.16 -18.21 9.17
CA GLN A 537 -32.17 -19.66 9.36
C GLN A 537 -32.16 -20.10 10.84
N HIS A 538 -31.59 -19.30 11.75
CA HIS A 538 -31.33 -19.72 13.14
C HIS A 538 -32.04 -18.86 14.21
N GLY A 539 -32.82 -17.84 13.82
CA GLY A 539 -33.56 -16.95 14.71
C GLY A 539 -32.91 -15.57 14.86
N GLU A 540 -33.68 -14.59 15.37
CA GLU A 540 -33.19 -13.21 15.59
C GLU A 540 -31.88 -13.21 16.38
N LEU A 541 -30.90 -12.47 15.86
CA LEU A 541 -29.61 -12.27 16.50
C LEU A 541 -29.79 -11.76 17.94
N PRO A 542 -29.15 -12.38 18.94
CA PRO A 542 -29.22 -11.88 20.31
C PRO A 542 -28.67 -10.46 20.38
N VAL A 543 -29.37 -9.57 21.09
CA VAL A 543 -28.97 -8.17 21.25
C VAL A 543 -27.58 -8.08 21.90
N ASN A 544 -26.64 -7.40 21.25
CA ASN A 544 -25.20 -7.30 21.54
C ASN A 544 -24.38 -8.59 21.34
N SER A 545 -24.85 -9.50 20.49
CA SER A 545 -24.04 -10.62 20.04
C SER A 545 -22.88 -10.15 19.14
N PRO A 546 -21.73 -10.86 19.13
CA PRO A 546 -20.63 -10.57 18.20
C PRO A 546 -21.09 -10.47 16.74
N GLU A 547 -22.10 -11.25 16.37
CA GLU A 547 -22.67 -11.32 15.02
C GLU A 547 -23.52 -10.08 14.68
N GLU A 548 -24.31 -9.56 15.63
CA GLU A 548 -25.04 -8.30 15.44
C GLU A 548 -24.09 -7.10 15.36
N ILE A 549 -23.03 -7.09 16.19
CA ILE A 549 -22.00 -6.07 16.16
C ILE A 549 -21.25 -6.11 14.81
N ALA A 550 -20.89 -7.31 14.32
CA ALA A 550 -20.27 -7.48 13.03
C ALA A 550 -21.16 -6.99 11.88
N LEU A 551 -22.46 -7.24 11.94
CA LEU A 551 -23.41 -6.75 10.94
C LEU A 551 -23.48 -5.21 10.91
N VAL A 552 -23.54 -4.57 12.09
CA VAL A 552 -23.55 -3.10 12.21
C VAL A 552 -22.23 -2.49 11.70
N GLU A 553 -21.08 -3.08 12.02
CA GLU A 553 -19.79 -2.60 11.55
C GLU A 553 -19.57 -2.84 10.05
N LEU A 554 -20.02 -3.97 9.50
CA LEU A 554 -20.01 -4.23 8.06
C LEU A 554 -20.88 -3.23 7.29
N ASP A 555 -22.06 -2.87 7.83
CA ASP A 555 -22.93 -1.86 7.23
C ASP A 555 -22.24 -0.48 7.24
N LYS A 556 -21.60 -0.09 8.35
CA LYS A 556 -20.79 1.15 8.42
C LYS A 556 -19.65 1.16 7.39
N LEU A 557 -18.92 0.06 7.27
CA LEU A 557 -17.84 -0.08 6.29
C LEU A 557 -18.35 0.04 4.86
N PHE A 558 -19.48 -0.60 4.56
CA PHE A 558 -20.12 -0.51 3.25
C PHE A 558 -20.48 0.95 2.90
N TRP A 559 -21.09 1.69 3.82
CA TRP A 559 -21.44 3.10 3.59
C TRP A 559 -20.23 4.02 3.42
N LEU A 560 -19.13 3.76 4.13
CA LEU A 560 -17.87 4.50 3.94
C LEU A 560 -17.29 4.25 2.54
N ILE A 561 -17.27 3.00 2.09
CA ILE A 561 -16.81 2.63 0.74
C ILE A 561 -17.74 3.25 -0.32
N GLU A 562 -19.04 3.22 -0.09
CA GLU A 562 -20.02 3.81 -1.00
C GLU A 562 -19.85 5.32 -1.14
N GLN A 563 -19.62 6.04 -0.03
CA GLN A 563 -19.33 7.47 -0.06
C GLN A 563 -18.09 7.77 -0.92
N ARG A 564 -17.03 6.96 -0.83
CA ARG A 564 -15.83 7.11 -1.69
C ARG A 564 -16.16 6.89 -3.16
N LEU A 565 -16.96 5.88 -3.48
CA LEU A 565 -17.43 5.61 -4.84
C LEU A 565 -18.30 6.74 -5.41
N GLN A 566 -18.98 7.53 -4.57
CA GLN A 566 -19.71 8.73 -5.00
C GLN A 566 -18.78 9.93 -5.21
N GLU A 567 -17.73 10.07 -4.40
CA GLU A 567 -16.81 11.22 -4.41
C GLU A 567 -15.77 11.13 -5.54
N LEU A 568 -15.32 9.93 -5.92
CA LEU A 568 -14.27 9.69 -6.93
C LEU A 568 -14.63 10.21 -8.33
N PRO A 569 -15.83 9.94 -8.90
CA PRO A 569 -16.23 10.49 -10.20
C PRO A 569 -16.44 12.01 -10.18
N ALA A 570 -16.69 12.59 -9.00
CA ALA A 570 -16.96 14.02 -8.83
C ALA A 570 -15.69 14.89 -8.75
N GLY A 571 -14.49 14.30 -8.87
CA GLY A 571 -13.22 15.05 -8.83
C GLY A 571 -12.91 15.68 -7.48
N LYS A 572 -13.62 15.31 -6.41
CA LYS A 572 -13.48 15.89 -5.06
C LYS A 572 -12.11 15.67 -4.39
N PHE A 573 -11.23 14.90 -5.03
CA PHE A 573 -9.91 14.53 -4.52
C PHE A 573 -8.75 15.14 -5.32
N GLU A 574 -9.01 16.14 -6.18
CA GLU A 574 -7.93 16.95 -6.79
C GLU A 574 -7.06 17.59 -5.70
N GLY A 575 -5.93 16.95 -5.37
CA GLY A 575 -4.96 17.41 -4.36
C GLY A 575 -4.68 16.45 -3.20
N ARG A 576 -5.46 15.38 -2.98
CA ARG A 576 -5.01 14.27 -2.10
C ARG A 576 -4.01 13.39 -2.84
N LYS A 577 -3.00 12.89 -2.13
CA LYS A 577 -2.07 11.91 -2.72
C LYS A 577 -2.83 10.60 -2.92
N GLU A 578 -2.76 10.05 -4.14
CA GLU A 578 -3.29 8.72 -4.49
C GLU A 578 -2.93 7.64 -3.45
N VAL A 579 -1.75 7.76 -2.85
CA VAL A 579 -1.24 6.98 -1.72
C VAL A 579 -2.20 6.94 -0.52
N GLU A 580 -2.87 8.03 -0.17
CA GLU A 580 -3.81 8.07 0.98
C GLU A 580 -5.06 7.22 0.72
N LEU A 581 -5.56 7.21 -0.52
CA LEU A 581 -6.72 6.40 -0.90
C LEU A 581 -6.33 4.92 -1.01
N LEU A 582 -5.10 4.62 -1.45
CA LEU A 582 -4.58 3.25 -1.47
C LEU A 582 -4.37 2.68 -0.06
N ILE A 583 -3.90 3.50 0.89
CA ILE A 583 -3.82 3.11 2.30
C ILE A 583 -5.21 2.84 2.88
N GLU A 584 -6.19 3.70 2.60
CA GLU A 584 -7.59 3.49 3.04
C GLU A 584 -8.20 2.21 2.44
N ILE A 585 -7.90 1.90 1.17
CA ILE A 585 -8.30 0.64 0.52
C ILE A 585 -7.74 -0.57 1.28
N GLU A 586 -6.47 -0.52 1.68
CA GLU A 586 -5.85 -1.63 2.41
C GLU A 586 -6.43 -1.76 3.84
N ASP A 587 -6.66 -0.65 4.54
CA ASP A 587 -7.35 -0.65 5.83
C ASP A 587 -8.76 -1.29 5.75
N PHE A 588 -9.51 -1.01 4.67
CA PHE A 588 -10.81 -1.63 4.44
C PHE A 588 -10.68 -3.12 4.09
N ARG A 589 -9.64 -3.50 3.33
CA ARG A 589 -9.35 -4.89 2.99
C ARG A 589 -9.05 -5.73 4.22
N GLU A 590 -8.21 -5.25 5.13
CA GLU A 590 -7.87 -5.91 6.38
C GLU A 590 -9.10 -6.10 7.28
N LYS A 591 -9.93 -5.05 7.42
CA LYS A 591 -11.17 -5.13 8.20
C LYS A 591 -12.15 -6.15 7.62
N LEU A 592 -12.33 -6.20 6.30
CA LEU A 592 -13.18 -7.19 5.66
C LEU A 592 -12.64 -8.61 5.80
N ALA A 593 -11.31 -8.80 5.73
CA ALA A 593 -10.67 -10.10 5.97
C ALA A 593 -10.87 -10.60 7.41
N PHE A 594 -10.86 -9.69 8.39
CA PHE A 594 -11.19 -10.00 9.78
C PHE A 594 -12.62 -10.56 9.89
N TYR A 595 -13.61 -9.86 9.33
CA TYR A 595 -15.00 -10.31 9.35
C TYR A 595 -15.22 -11.58 8.53
N GLU A 596 -14.50 -11.79 7.42
CA GLU A 596 -14.51 -13.06 6.67
C GLU A 596 -14.11 -14.24 7.55
N ARG A 597 -13.03 -14.11 8.33
CA ARG A 597 -12.57 -15.17 9.24
C ARG A 597 -13.60 -15.45 10.34
N ASP A 598 -14.21 -14.43 10.90
CA ASP A 598 -15.19 -14.59 11.97
C ASP A 598 -16.51 -15.20 11.45
N VAL A 599 -17.01 -14.74 10.31
CA VAL A 599 -18.18 -15.33 9.62
C VAL A 599 -17.90 -16.78 9.22
N SER A 600 -16.69 -17.11 8.76
CA SER A 600 -16.30 -18.49 8.46
C SER A 600 -16.19 -19.39 9.70
N LYS A 601 -15.75 -18.86 10.86
CA LYS A 601 -15.73 -19.60 12.12
C LYS A 601 -17.15 -19.90 12.61
N ILE A 602 -18.07 -18.95 12.46
CA ILE A 602 -19.50 -19.13 12.78
C ILE A 602 -20.10 -20.26 11.93
N ALA A 603 -19.77 -20.30 10.63
CA ALA A 603 -20.20 -21.39 9.74
C ALA A 603 -19.58 -22.76 10.11
N LYS A 604 -18.31 -22.82 10.53
CA LYS A 604 -17.62 -24.08 10.91
C LYS A 604 -18.08 -24.66 12.26
N ASN A 605 -18.46 -23.82 13.22
CA ASN A 605 -18.99 -24.27 14.51
C ASN A 605 -20.36 -24.97 14.41
N LEU A 606 -21.03 -24.85 13.25
CA LEU A 606 -22.28 -25.56 12.95
C LEU A 606 -22.08 -26.98 12.40
N GLU A 607 -21.02 -27.24 11.63
CA GLU A 607 -20.71 -28.59 11.14
C GLU A 607 -20.23 -29.52 12.24
N THR A 608 -19.54 -28.97 13.25
CA THR A 608 -19.01 -29.73 14.39
C THR A 608 -20.07 -29.99 15.47
N GLY A 609 -21.09 -29.13 15.59
CA GLY A 609 -22.23 -29.33 16.51
C GLY A 609 -23.25 -30.37 16.06
N LEU A 610 -23.36 -30.64 14.75
CA LEU A 610 -24.23 -31.69 14.19
C LEU A 610 -23.63 -33.11 14.29
N ALA A 611 -22.34 -33.24 14.62
CA ALA A 611 -21.67 -34.53 14.81
C ALA A 611 -21.74 -35.06 16.26
N SER A 612 -22.35 -34.29 17.18
CA SER A 612 -22.46 -34.63 18.60
C SER A 612 -23.89 -34.78 19.13
N THR A 613 -24.81 -35.27 18.29
CA THR A 613 -26.12 -35.79 18.73
C THR A 613 -26.40 -37.17 18.18
#